data_AF-X0XUI5-F1
#
_entry.id   AF-X0XUI5-F1
#
_cell.length_a   1.000
_cell.length_b   1.000
_cell.length_c   1.000
_cell.angle_alpha   90.00
_cell.angle_beta   90.00
_cell.angle_gamma   90.00
#
_symmetry.space_group_name_H-M   'P 1'
#
loop_
_entity.id
_entity.type
_entity.pdbx_description
1 polymer ?
#
loop_
_entity_poly.entity_id
_entity_poly.type
_entity_poly.pdbx_seq_one_letter_code
_entity_poly.pdbx_strand_id
1 'polypeptide(L)'
;MTNEATFTATRRGDGVIAGPMREPRNLEQALKGSIHDDQMAQKLGLRGGTVAGSLHMEQFPPLLTHLFGRRWWQTGGISLYFRYATTDREKVQCFAREPGANSATQEDLKTEIWIDHESGQRVAEGTASVGKPDMQSPLRERLGRVPTPSDLRILSDLEAGQQCDPRPARAPLDRLKERLSVIVEPLPDYEEGSK
;
A
#
# COMPACT_ATOMS: atom_id res chain seq x y z
N MET A 1 20.26 -0.81 -15.98
CA MET A 1 19.97 -2.24 -15.72
C MET A 1 20.26 -2.48 -14.25
N THR A 2 19.33 -2.10 -13.38
CA THR A 2 19.40 -2.45 -11.95
C THR A 2 18.93 -3.89 -11.83
N ASN A 3 19.76 -4.70 -11.21
CA ASN A 3 19.51 -6.11 -10.92
C ASN A 3 18.38 -6.18 -9.88
N GLU A 4 17.12 -6.05 -10.32
CA GLU A 4 15.97 -6.14 -9.42
C GLU A 4 15.78 -7.59 -9.01
N ALA A 5 16.13 -7.88 -7.75
CA ALA A 5 16.01 -9.20 -7.18
C ALA A 5 14.57 -9.72 -7.31
N THR A 6 14.42 -10.86 -8.00
CA THR A 6 13.17 -11.62 -8.10
C THR A 6 12.49 -11.72 -6.74
N PHE A 7 11.18 -11.45 -6.69
CA PHE A 7 10.43 -11.55 -5.45
C PHE A 7 10.58 -12.94 -4.85
N THR A 8 11.14 -13.01 -3.64
CA THR A 8 11.31 -14.25 -2.89
C THR A 8 10.75 -14.06 -1.49
N ALA A 9 9.64 -14.73 -1.21
CA ALA A 9 9.08 -14.79 0.14
C ALA A 9 9.98 -15.67 1.02
N THR A 10 10.32 -15.19 2.20
CA THR A 10 11.14 -15.92 3.17
C THR A 10 10.41 -16.08 4.49
N ARG A 11 10.32 -17.32 4.98
CA ARG A 11 9.80 -17.59 6.33
C ARG A 11 10.78 -17.05 7.37
N ARG A 12 10.23 -16.43 8.40
CA ARG A 12 10.89 -15.99 9.63
C ARG A 12 10.30 -16.79 10.80
N GLY A 13 10.83 -16.58 12.01
CA GLY A 13 10.24 -17.15 13.22
C GLY A 13 8.79 -16.71 13.42
N ASP A 14 8.08 -17.40 14.31
CA ASP A 14 6.74 -17.02 14.79
C ASP A 14 5.65 -16.89 13.70
N GLY A 15 5.76 -17.70 12.65
CA GLY A 15 4.79 -17.73 11.55
C GLY A 15 4.75 -16.41 10.77
N VAL A 16 5.90 -15.75 10.60
CA VAL A 16 6.02 -14.52 9.81
C VAL A 16 6.64 -14.86 8.45
N ILE A 17 6.10 -14.29 7.38
CA ILE A 17 6.71 -14.30 6.05
C ILE A 17 7.14 -12.88 5.70
N ALA A 18 8.35 -12.74 5.20
CA ALA A 18 8.92 -11.48 4.73
C ALA A 18 9.05 -11.51 3.20
N GLY A 19 8.66 -10.41 2.55
CA GLY A 19 9.11 -10.12 1.19
C GLY A 19 10.60 -9.75 1.16
N PRO A 20 11.19 -9.53 -0.02
CA PRO A 20 12.54 -9.00 -0.13
C PRO A 20 12.63 -7.55 0.37
N MET A 21 13.84 -7.09 0.71
CA MET A 21 14.09 -5.67 0.98
C MET A 21 13.97 -4.88 -0.32
N ARG A 22 13.35 -3.70 -0.25
CA ARG A 22 13.15 -2.78 -1.38
C ARG A 22 13.60 -1.36 -1.02
N GLU A 23 13.94 -0.60 -2.05
CA GLU A 23 14.31 0.82 -1.97
C GLU A 23 13.33 1.65 -2.82
N PRO A 24 12.08 1.86 -2.37
CA PRO A 24 11.09 2.61 -3.13
C PRO A 24 11.61 3.99 -3.50
N ARG A 25 11.46 4.35 -4.78
CA ARG A 25 11.85 5.68 -5.28
C ARG A 25 10.70 6.65 -5.10
N ASN A 26 10.97 7.83 -4.56
CA ASN A 26 10.00 8.92 -4.58
C ASN A 26 9.86 9.42 -6.03
N LEU A 27 8.78 9.03 -6.70
CA LEU A 27 8.50 9.39 -8.09
C LEU A 27 7.94 10.80 -8.24
N GLU A 28 7.58 11.46 -7.14
CA GLU A 28 6.91 12.75 -7.12
C GLU A 28 7.79 13.87 -6.56
N GLN A 29 9.11 13.65 -6.46
CA GLN A 29 10.10 14.65 -6.01
C GLN A 29 10.01 15.98 -6.77
N ALA A 30 9.69 15.92 -8.07
CA ALA A 30 9.58 17.10 -8.92
C ALA A 30 8.23 17.83 -8.81
N LEU A 31 7.24 17.26 -8.09
CA LEU A 31 5.91 17.84 -7.95
C LEU A 31 5.94 18.95 -6.89
N LYS A 32 6.33 20.15 -7.32
CA LYS A 32 6.43 21.33 -6.46
C LYS A 32 5.14 21.59 -5.68
N GLY A 33 5.29 21.88 -4.39
CA GLY A 33 4.17 22.18 -3.49
C GLY A 33 3.50 20.96 -2.87
N SER A 34 3.93 19.75 -3.23
CA SER A 34 3.52 18.50 -2.59
C SER A 34 4.42 18.16 -1.39
N ILE A 35 3.95 17.32 -0.47
CA ILE A 35 4.77 16.70 0.58
C ILE A 35 5.82 15.72 0.03
N HIS A 36 5.77 15.44 -1.27
CA HIS A 36 6.74 14.62 -2.00
C HIS A 36 7.95 15.43 -2.49
N ASP A 37 7.87 16.76 -2.52
CA ASP A 37 8.99 17.67 -2.80
C ASP A 37 9.80 17.95 -1.53
N ASP A 38 11.14 17.91 -1.62
CA ASP A 38 12.03 18.08 -0.47
C ASP A 38 11.86 19.44 0.21
N GLN A 39 11.81 20.51 -0.58
CA GLN A 39 11.74 21.87 -0.04
C GLN A 39 10.45 22.08 0.74
N MET A 40 9.30 21.68 0.16
CA MET A 40 8.01 21.80 0.84
C MET A 40 7.94 20.87 2.06
N ALA A 41 8.40 19.63 1.95
CA ALA A 41 8.38 18.68 3.07
C ALA A 41 9.19 19.18 4.27
N GLN A 42 10.40 19.69 4.03
CA GLN A 42 11.25 20.28 5.08
C GLN A 42 10.62 21.52 5.70
N LYS A 43 9.97 22.38 4.90
CA LYS A 43 9.23 23.53 5.40
C LYS A 43 8.09 23.13 6.35
N LEU A 44 7.50 21.96 6.14
CA LEU A 44 6.45 21.37 7.01
C LEU A 44 7.02 20.56 8.18
N GLY A 45 8.35 20.53 8.36
CA GLY A 45 9.01 19.83 9.46
C GLY A 45 9.29 18.35 9.23
N LEU A 46 9.16 17.86 7.99
CA LEU A 46 9.53 16.50 7.61
C LEU A 46 11.04 16.40 7.29
N ARG A 47 11.59 15.19 7.27
CA ARG A 47 13.03 14.97 6.98
C ARG A 47 13.40 15.27 5.52
N GLY A 48 12.44 15.09 4.61
CA GLY A 48 12.58 15.25 3.17
C GLY A 48 11.29 14.85 2.47
N GLY A 49 11.29 14.93 1.15
CA GLY A 49 10.18 14.57 0.27
C GLY A 49 9.77 13.12 0.50
N THR A 50 8.54 12.94 0.96
CA THR A 50 8.06 11.63 1.39
C THR A 50 7.80 10.71 0.20
N VAL A 51 8.04 9.42 0.35
CA VAL A 51 7.57 8.42 -0.61
C VAL A 51 6.06 8.23 -0.44
N ALA A 52 5.30 8.21 -1.55
CA ALA A 52 3.87 7.98 -1.52
C ALA A 52 3.54 6.59 -0.94
N GLY A 53 2.55 6.52 -0.04
CA GLY A 53 2.14 5.26 0.60
C GLY A 53 1.76 4.15 -0.38
N SER A 54 1.24 4.52 -1.56
CA SER A 54 0.92 3.57 -2.65
C SER A 54 2.15 2.80 -3.14
N LEU A 55 3.34 3.40 -3.17
CA LEU A 55 4.58 2.73 -3.55
C LEU A 55 5.00 1.68 -2.54
N HIS A 56 4.75 1.92 -1.25
CA HIS A 56 4.96 0.90 -0.23
C HIS A 56 3.98 -0.27 -0.37
N MET A 57 2.72 0.02 -0.75
CA MET A 57 1.68 -0.99 -0.95
C MET A 57 1.99 -1.98 -2.07
N GLU A 58 2.77 -1.57 -3.08
CA GLU A 58 3.18 -2.41 -4.21
C GLU A 58 4.00 -3.64 -3.78
N GLN A 59 4.57 -3.66 -2.57
CA GLN A 59 5.26 -4.84 -2.03
C GLN A 59 4.32 -5.97 -1.58
N PHE A 60 3.04 -5.68 -1.34
CA PHE A 60 2.10 -6.67 -0.81
C PHE A 60 1.51 -7.63 -1.84
N PRO A 61 1.12 -7.22 -3.07
CA PRO A 61 0.55 -8.13 -4.06
C PRO A 61 1.29 -9.47 -4.24
N PRO A 62 2.63 -9.51 -4.45
CA PRO A 62 3.33 -10.80 -4.52
C PRO A 62 3.31 -11.59 -3.21
N LEU A 63 3.49 -10.93 -2.06
CA LEU A 63 3.48 -11.58 -0.75
C LEU A 63 2.09 -12.19 -0.43
N LEU A 64 1.03 -11.47 -0.76
CA LEU A 64 -0.35 -11.89 -0.52
C LEU A 64 -0.82 -12.93 -1.55
N THR A 65 -0.27 -12.90 -2.76
CA THR A 65 -0.45 -13.98 -3.75
C THR A 65 0.24 -15.25 -3.27
N HIS A 66 1.42 -15.15 -2.66
CA HIS A 66 2.09 -16.29 -2.02
C HIS A 66 1.26 -16.88 -0.87
N LEU A 67 0.61 -16.03 -0.07
CA LEU A 67 -0.19 -16.47 1.09
C LEU A 67 -1.59 -17.00 0.74
N PHE A 68 -2.33 -16.30 -0.12
CA PHE A 68 -3.74 -16.61 -0.39
C PHE A 68 -3.98 -17.20 -1.79
N GLY A 69 -2.93 -17.30 -2.61
CA GLY A 69 -3.05 -17.74 -4.00
C GLY A 69 -4.05 -16.90 -4.79
N ARG A 70 -4.84 -17.58 -5.63
CA ARG A 70 -5.83 -16.94 -6.51
C ARG A 70 -6.90 -16.13 -5.75
N ARG A 71 -7.21 -16.45 -4.49
CA ARG A 71 -8.23 -15.74 -3.70
C ARG A 71 -7.88 -14.27 -3.50
N TRP A 72 -6.59 -13.96 -3.40
CA TRP A 72 -6.09 -12.57 -3.34
C TRP A 72 -6.59 -11.75 -4.52
N TRP A 73 -6.48 -12.28 -5.73
CA TRP A 73 -6.91 -11.59 -6.95
C TRP A 73 -8.42 -11.44 -7.08
N GLN A 74 -9.22 -12.30 -6.45
CA GLN A 74 -10.67 -12.30 -6.56
C GLN A 74 -11.36 -11.40 -5.54
N THR A 75 -10.83 -11.38 -4.31
CA THR A 75 -11.51 -10.77 -3.14
C THR A 75 -10.55 -10.09 -2.17
N GLY A 76 -9.29 -9.91 -2.58
CA GLY A 76 -8.25 -9.33 -1.74
C GLY A 76 -8.55 -7.90 -1.32
N GLY A 77 -8.30 -7.60 -0.05
CA GLY A 77 -8.30 -6.25 0.48
C GLY A 77 -7.17 -6.05 1.47
N ILE A 78 -6.63 -4.84 1.53
CA ILE A 78 -5.73 -4.40 2.60
C ILE A 78 -6.30 -3.17 3.29
N SER A 79 -6.05 -3.09 4.59
CA SER A 79 -6.33 -1.93 5.42
C SER A 79 -5.06 -1.56 6.16
N LEU A 80 -4.45 -0.43 5.82
CA LEU A 80 -3.16 0.01 6.35
C LEU A 80 -3.26 1.34 7.09
N TYR A 81 -2.37 1.51 8.06
CA TYR A 81 -2.11 2.76 8.74
C TYR A 81 -0.61 3.08 8.67
N PHE A 82 -0.27 4.23 8.12
CA PHE A 82 1.11 4.70 7.98
C PHE A 82 1.56 5.44 9.24
N ARG A 83 2.74 5.07 9.77
CA ARG A 83 3.29 5.58 11.03
C ARG A 83 4.61 6.31 10.86
N TYR A 84 5.37 5.96 9.83
CA TYR A 84 6.68 6.57 9.56
C TYR A 84 6.77 6.90 8.07
N ALA A 85 7.10 8.16 7.76
CA ALA A 85 7.29 8.64 6.40
C ALA A 85 8.73 8.39 5.96
N THR A 86 8.89 7.58 4.93
CA THR A 86 10.20 7.32 4.32
C THR A 86 10.54 8.40 3.30
N THR A 87 11.84 8.60 3.08
CA THR A 87 12.38 9.43 2.00
C THR A 87 12.93 8.57 0.87
N ASP A 88 13.33 9.19 -0.25
CA ASP A 88 13.78 8.47 -1.45
C ASP A 88 14.79 7.36 -1.13
N ARG A 89 14.52 6.15 -1.65
CA ARG A 89 15.38 4.96 -1.56
C ARG A 89 15.69 4.46 -0.16
N GLU A 90 14.99 4.92 0.86
CA GLU A 90 15.07 4.30 2.18
C GLU A 90 14.60 2.83 2.12
N LYS A 91 15.41 1.94 2.71
CA LYS A 91 15.17 0.51 2.64
C LYS A 91 14.02 0.10 3.53
N VAL A 92 13.07 -0.62 2.95
CA VAL A 92 11.90 -1.15 3.63
C VAL A 92 11.65 -2.59 3.25
N GLN A 93 10.99 -3.33 4.14
CA GLN A 93 10.62 -4.72 3.90
C GLN A 93 9.16 -4.93 4.31
N CYS A 94 8.37 -5.57 3.46
CA CYS A 94 7.02 -5.97 3.79
C CYS A 94 6.99 -7.33 4.49
N PHE A 95 6.02 -7.51 5.37
CA PHE A 95 5.82 -8.70 6.16
C PHE A 95 4.34 -9.03 6.27
N ALA A 96 4.05 -10.30 6.46
CA ALA A 96 2.73 -10.79 6.76
C ALA A 96 2.81 -11.96 7.74
N ARG A 97 1.80 -12.09 8.59
CA ARG A 97 1.64 -13.29 9.42
C ARG A 97 1.03 -14.42 8.58
N GLU A 98 1.52 -15.63 8.76
CA GLU A 98 0.90 -16.81 8.17
C GLU A 98 -0.48 -17.04 8.79
N PRO A 99 -1.53 -17.22 7.97
CA PRO A 99 -2.80 -17.72 8.46
C PRO A 99 -2.61 -19.07 9.17
N GLY A 100 -3.33 -19.30 10.27
CA GLY A 100 -3.19 -20.53 11.06
C GLY A 100 -3.51 -21.82 10.27
N ALA A 101 -3.17 -22.98 10.83
CA ALA A 101 -3.24 -24.29 10.14
C ALA A 101 -4.63 -24.64 9.54
N ASN A 102 -5.72 -24.08 10.07
CA ASN A 102 -7.08 -24.30 9.56
C ASN A 102 -7.52 -23.26 8.51
N SER A 103 -6.63 -22.39 8.06
CA SER A 103 -6.96 -21.29 7.14
C SER A 103 -7.37 -21.75 5.74
N ALA A 104 -6.85 -22.89 5.28
CA ALA A 104 -7.11 -23.40 3.93
C ALA A 104 -8.60 -23.68 3.67
N THR A 105 -9.39 -23.96 4.70
CA THR A 105 -10.83 -24.26 4.60
C THR A 105 -11.73 -23.07 4.93
N GLN A 106 -11.16 -21.94 5.35
CA GLN A 106 -11.93 -20.75 5.72
C GLN A 106 -12.25 -19.88 4.51
N GLU A 107 -13.53 -19.60 4.28
CA GLU A 107 -14.01 -18.71 3.20
C GLU A 107 -13.57 -17.26 3.40
N ASP A 108 -13.51 -16.82 4.65
CA ASP A 108 -13.07 -15.48 5.05
C ASP A 108 -11.76 -15.63 5.84
N LEU A 109 -10.71 -14.95 5.40
CA LEU A 109 -9.41 -14.94 6.07
C LEU A 109 -8.94 -13.51 6.27
N LYS A 110 -8.30 -13.29 7.42
CA LYS A 110 -7.64 -12.04 7.78
C LYS A 110 -6.28 -12.35 8.38
N THR A 111 -5.26 -11.59 8.00
CA THR A 111 -3.92 -11.69 8.57
C THR A 111 -3.32 -10.32 8.80
N GLU A 112 -2.40 -10.23 9.76
CA GLU A 112 -1.59 -9.04 10.02
C GLU A 112 -0.58 -8.84 8.90
N ILE A 113 -0.43 -7.59 8.47
CA ILE A 113 0.59 -7.16 7.52
C ILE A 113 1.26 -5.88 8.01
N TRP A 114 2.54 -5.71 7.71
CA TRP A 114 3.27 -4.50 8.05
C TRP A 114 4.47 -4.28 7.14
N ILE A 115 5.04 -3.09 7.23
CA ILE A 115 6.28 -2.69 6.57
C ILE A 115 7.18 -2.06 7.62
N ASP A 116 8.40 -2.56 7.73
CA ASP A 116 9.43 -1.98 8.59
C ASP A 116 10.54 -1.39 7.72
N HIS A 117 11.08 -0.26 8.17
CA HIS A 117 12.31 0.33 7.67
C HIS A 117 13.51 -0.47 8.18
N GLU A 118 14.65 -0.45 7.47
CA GLU A 118 15.86 -1.20 7.88
C GLU A 118 16.37 -0.83 9.28
N SER A 119 16.06 0.37 9.76
CA SER A 119 16.37 0.85 11.12
C SER A 119 15.47 0.25 12.22
N GLY A 120 14.47 -0.56 11.86
CA GLY A 120 13.48 -1.12 12.78
C GLY A 120 12.25 -0.24 13.02
N GLN A 121 12.12 0.90 12.33
CA GLN A 121 10.93 1.75 12.44
C GLN A 121 9.75 1.19 11.64
N ARG A 122 8.56 1.18 12.26
CA ARG A 122 7.31 0.77 11.61
C ARG A 122 6.86 1.83 10.61
N VAL A 123 6.92 1.50 9.31
CA VAL A 123 6.44 2.36 8.20
C VAL A 123 4.92 2.29 8.10
N ALA A 124 4.37 1.08 8.01
CA ALA A 124 2.94 0.86 7.91
C ALA A 124 2.54 -0.42 8.64
N GLU A 125 1.35 -0.45 9.23
CA GLU A 125 0.77 -1.65 9.86
C GLU A 125 -0.71 -1.78 9.54
N GLY A 126 -1.20 -3.01 9.53
CA GLY A 126 -2.60 -3.26 9.25
C GLY A 126 -2.90 -4.72 8.99
N THR A 127 -3.89 -4.96 8.15
CA THR A 127 -4.35 -6.32 7.84
C THR A 127 -4.60 -6.51 6.34
N ALA A 128 -4.37 -7.72 5.86
CA ALA A 128 -4.85 -8.22 4.58
C ALA A 128 -5.98 -9.22 4.80
N SER A 129 -6.94 -9.26 3.88
CA SER A 129 -8.05 -10.20 3.92
C SER A 129 -8.44 -10.72 2.54
N VAL A 130 -9.09 -11.89 2.52
CA VAL A 130 -9.78 -12.46 1.36
C VAL A 130 -11.14 -13.00 1.80
N GLY A 131 -12.10 -13.07 0.87
CA GLY A 131 -13.49 -13.41 1.16
C GLY A 131 -14.39 -12.18 1.23
N LYS A 132 -15.36 -12.16 2.15
CA LYS A 132 -16.25 -11.02 2.35
C LYS A 132 -15.47 -9.78 2.82
N PRO A 133 -15.92 -8.56 2.46
CA PRO A 133 -15.29 -7.33 2.94
C PRO A 133 -15.15 -7.30 4.47
N ASP A 134 -13.94 -7.07 4.98
CA ASP A 134 -13.67 -7.03 6.41
C ASP A 134 -14.37 -5.83 7.10
N MET A 135 -15.53 -6.10 7.69
CA MET A 135 -16.35 -5.12 8.45
C MET A 135 -15.67 -4.64 9.74
N GLN A 136 -14.59 -5.30 10.17
CA GLN A 136 -13.79 -4.97 11.35
C GLN A 136 -12.34 -4.64 10.96
N SER A 137 -12.13 -4.09 9.77
CA SER A 137 -10.80 -3.68 9.34
C SER A 137 -10.25 -2.55 10.21
N PRO A 138 -8.93 -2.48 10.45
CA PRO A 138 -8.32 -1.42 11.24
C PRO A 138 -8.73 0.01 10.82
N LEU A 139 -8.88 0.25 9.51
CA LEU A 139 -9.36 1.53 9.00
C LEU A 139 -10.81 1.82 9.43
N ARG A 140 -11.72 0.84 9.34
CA ARG A 140 -13.12 1.00 9.77
C ARG A 140 -13.21 1.25 11.27
N GLU A 141 -12.46 0.50 12.08
CA GLU A 141 -12.41 0.74 13.52
C GLU A 141 -11.88 2.13 13.86
N ARG A 142 -10.86 2.61 13.14
CA ARG A 142 -10.34 3.97 13.33
C ARG A 142 -11.36 5.03 12.92
N LEU A 143 -11.99 4.89 11.77
CA LEU A 143 -13.03 5.80 11.30
C LEU A 143 -14.21 5.86 12.27
N GLY A 144 -14.63 4.72 12.83
CA GLY A 144 -15.69 4.67 13.84
C GLY A 144 -15.35 5.39 15.16
N ARG A 145 -14.06 5.68 15.42
CA ARG A 145 -13.60 6.47 16.57
C ARG A 145 -13.43 7.95 16.24
N VAL A 146 -13.51 8.35 14.98
CA VAL A 146 -13.45 9.77 14.58
C VAL A 146 -14.77 10.44 15.00
N PRO A 147 -14.74 11.48 15.84
CA PRO A 147 -15.96 12.20 16.19
C PRO A 147 -16.62 12.80 14.96
N THR A 148 -17.95 12.83 14.93
CA THR A 148 -18.69 13.53 13.88
C THR A 148 -18.24 15.00 13.85
N PRO A 149 -17.73 15.50 12.72
CA PRO A 149 -17.32 16.89 12.59
C PRO A 149 -18.52 17.82 12.80
N SER A 150 -18.38 18.83 13.66
CA SER A 150 -19.40 19.87 13.86
C SER A 150 -19.13 21.15 13.04
N ASP A 151 -17.91 21.30 12.51
CA ASP A 151 -17.47 22.47 11.74
C ASP A 151 -16.52 22.04 10.62
N LEU A 152 -17.08 21.58 9.50
CA LEU A 152 -16.31 21.23 8.30
C LEU A 152 -15.86 22.51 7.61
N ARG A 153 -14.55 22.77 7.60
CA ARG A 153 -13.93 23.88 6.85
C ARG A 153 -13.43 23.46 5.47
N ILE A 154 -13.03 22.21 5.33
CA ILE A 154 -12.59 21.59 4.08
C ILE A 154 -13.74 20.72 3.59
N LEU A 155 -14.13 20.88 2.32
CA LEU A 155 -15.31 20.23 1.73
C LEU A 155 -16.63 20.61 2.45
N SER A 156 -16.73 21.83 2.98
CA SER A 156 -17.95 22.35 3.66
C SER A 156 -19.21 22.29 2.80
N ASP A 157 -19.03 22.35 1.49
CA ASP A 157 -20.11 22.43 0.51
C ASP A 157 -20.49 21.03 -0.03
N LEU A 158 -19.94 19.97 0.57
CA LEU A 158 -20.19 18.58 0.17
C LEU A 158 -20.99 17.81 1.23
N GLU A 159 -21.96 17.01 0.77
CA GLU A 159 -22.73 16.09 1.59
C GLU A 159 -22.42 14.62 1.26
N ALA A 160 -22.55 13.73 2.25
CA ALA A 160 -22.36 12.30 2.05
C ALA A 160 -23.39 11.73 1.07
N GLY A 161 -22.91 11.15 -0.04
CA GLY A 161 -23.77 10.64 -1.11
C GLY A 161 -24.13 11.67 -2.19
N GLN A 162 -23.63 12.91 -2.09
CA GLN A 162 -23.81 13.92 -3.14
C GLN A 162 -23.28 13.42 -4.49
N GLN A 163 -24.13 13.49 -5.50
CA GLN A 163 -23.73 13.19 -6.88
C GLN A 163 -23.00 14.38 -7.46
N CYS A 164 -21.83 14.12 -8.06
CA CYS A 164 -21.06 15.10 -8.80
C CYS A 164 -21.17 14.81 -10.30
N ASP A 165 -21.05 15.85 -11.11
CA ASP A 165 -21.01 15.68 -12.57
C ASP A 165 -19.86 14.75 -12.97
N PRO A 166 -20.10 13.82 -13.91
CA PRO A 166 -19.06 12.92 -14.37
C PRO A 166 -17.92 13.73 -15.01
N ARG A 167 -16.71 13.56 -14.47
CA ARG A 167 -15.49 14.12 -15.06
C ARG A 167 -14.91 13.08 -16.02
N PRO A 168 -14.81 13.35 -17.34
CA PRO A 168 -14.15 12.43 -18.24
C PRO A 168 -12.68 12.26 -17.83
N ALA A 169 -12.28 11.01 -17.56
CA ALA A 169 -10.91 10.65 -17.26
C ALA A 169 -10.38 9.70 -18.34
N ARG A 170 -9.14 9.92 -18.76
CA ARG A 170 -8.45 9.05 -19.71
C ARG A 170 -7.13 8.58 -19.11
N ALA A 171 -6.94 7.26 -19.07
CA ALA A 171 -5.68 6.62 -18.71
C ALA A 171 -5.06 6.02 -19.98
N PRO A 172 -4.18 6.76 -20.70
CA PRO A 172 -3.55 6.24 -21.91
C PRO A 172 -2.55 5.14 -21.57
N LEU A 173 -2.39 4.18 -22.49
CA LEU A 173 -1.48 3.04 -22.32
C LEU A 173 -0.04 3.47 -22.05
N ASP A 174 0.44 4.54 -22.70
CA ASP A 174 1.82 5.01 -22.50
C ASP A 174 2.05 5.50 -21.06
N ARG A 175 1.05 6.16 -20.45
CA ARG A 175 1.10 6.55 -19.03
C ARG A 175 1.11 5.35 -18.10
N LEU A 176 0.38 4.28 -18.45
CA LEU A 176 0.43 3.02 -17.70
C LEU A 176 1.82 2.39 -17.80
N LYS A 177 2.41 2.31 -19.01
CA LYS A 177 3.76 1.79 -19.23
C LYS A 177 4.82 2.57 -18.46
N GLU A 178 4.73 3.91 -18.48
CA GLU A 178 5.60 4.77 -17.66
C GLU A 178 5.51 4.41 -16.19
N ARG A 179 4.29 4.23 -15.65
CA ARG A 179 4.10 3.84 -14.24
C ARG A 179 4.63 2.44 -13.94
N LEU A 180 4.38 1.45 -14.81
CA LEU A 180 4.85 0.09 -14.63
C LEU A 180 6.38 -0.01 -14.68
N SER A 181 7.05 0.87 -15.43
CA SER A 181 8.52 0.89 -15.50
C SER A 181 9.23 1.30 -14.20
N VAL A 182 8.47 1.78 -13.21
CA VAL A 182 8.98 2.30 -11.94
C VAL A 182 8.25 1.75 -10.71
N ILE A 183 7.40 0.74 -10.90
CA ILE A 183 6.67 0.07 -9.83
C ILE A 183 7.63 -0.73 -8.93
N VAL A 184 7.36 -0.81 -7.63
CA VAL A 184 8.27 -1.47 -6.68
C VAL A 184 8.32 -3.00 -6.84
N GLU A 185 7.19 -3.62 -7.22
CA GLU A 185 7.12 -5.05 -7.56
C GLU A 185 6.39 -5.23 -8.89
N PRO A 186 7.12 -5.36 -10.01
CA PRO A 186 6.49 -5.74 -11.26
C PRO A 186 6.04 -7.21 -11.19
N LEU A 187 4.79 -7.49 -11.52
CA LEU A 187 4.26 -8.84 -11.68
C LEU A 187 4.04 -9.14 -13.16
N PRO A 188 4.30 -10.39 -13.63
CA PRO A 188 4.01 -10.80 -15.00
C PRO A 188 2.56 -10.51 -15.41
N ASP A 189 1.61 -10.69 -14.50
CA ASP A 189 0.18 -10.42 -14.70
C ASP A 189 -0.13 -8.97 -15.10
N TYR A 190 0.77 -8.01 -14.81
CA TYR A 190 0.58 -6.60 -15.18
C TYR A 190 0.88 -6.33 -16.67
N GLU A 191 1.69 -7.18 -17.30
CA GLU A 191 2.09 -7.03 -18.70
C GLU A 191 1.13 -7.75 -19.66
N GLU A 192 0.55 -8.87 -19.23
CA GLU A 192 -0.27 -9.74 -20.09
C GLU A 192 -1.64 -9.14 -20.47
N GLY A 193 -2.21 -8.27 -19.64
CA GLY A 193 -3.49 -7.59 -19.91
C GLY A 193 -3.42 -6.41 -20.88
N SER A 194 -2.22 -6.06 -21.38
CA SER A 194 -1.98 -4.92 -22.28
C SER A 194 -1.88 -5.30 -23.77
N LYS A 195 -2.30 -6.51 -24.15
CA LYS A 195 -2.36 -6.97 -25.55
C LYS A 195 -3.78 -6.92 -26.11
#